data_AF-A0A8T1TDD3-F1
#
_entry.id   AF-A0A8T1TDD3-F1
#
_cell.length_a   1.000
_cell.length_b   1.000
_cell.length_c   1.000
_cell.angle_alpha   90.00
_cell.angle_beta   90.00
_cell.angle_gamma   90.00
#
_symmetry.space_group_name_H-M   'P 1'
#
loop_
_entity.id
_entity.type
_entity.pdbx_description
1 polymer ?
#
loop_
_entity_poly.entity_id
_entity_poly.type
_entity_poly.pdbx_seq_one_letter_code
_entity_poly.pdbx_strand_id
1 'polypeptide(L)'
;FPPFCLGQGLLELSYNQIKFDLTSSFGIDSYVSPFEMNFLGWIFVAMALQGTVILLLRVLLHWDLFQKLRSHCSISSTDNPSEDEDVEVERKRLFGGRTQNDILLLYNLRKCYRRFSKRNTAVKDISLGIPRGECFGLLGANGAGKSTTFKMLTGDITPSGGRAV
;
A
#
# COMPACT_ATOMS: atom_id res chain seq x y z
N PHE A 1 -9.40 -1.37 17.69
CA PHE A 1 -10.66 -1.72 18.37
C PHE A 1 -10.71 -3.15 18.94
N PRO A 2 -9.70 -3.64 19.70
CA PRO A 2 -9.86 -4.79 20.60
C PRO A 2 -10.16 -4.47 22.10
N PRO A 3 -10.39 -3.22 22.56
CA PRO A 3 -10.38 -2.94 24.01
C PRO A 3 -11.59 -3.54 24.75
N PHE A 4 -12.70 -3.81 24.06
CA PHE A 4 -13.93 -4.29 24.71
C PHE A 4 -13.82 -5.75 25.16
N CYS A 5 -13.39 -6.66 24.30
CA CYS A 5 -13.27 -8.09 24.64
C CYS A 5 -12.17 -8.33 25.69
N LEU A 6 -11.04 -7.62 25.57
CA LEU A 6 -9.95 -7.72 26.55
C LEU A 6 -10.36 -7.10 27.90
N GLY A 7 -11.05 -5.96 27.87
CA GLY A 7 -11.60 -5.34 29.08
C GLY A 7 -12.61 -6.24 29.79
N GLN A 8 -13.50 -6.90 29.04
CA GLN A 8 -14.47 -7.84 29.59
C GLN A 8 -13.82 -9.09 30.19
N GLY A 9 -12.81 -9.67 29.53
CA GLY A 9 -12.08 -10.82 30.09
C GLY A 9 -11.34 -10.48 31.39
N LEU A 10 -10.73 -9.29 31.49
CA LEU A 10 -10.11 -8.82 32.73
C LEU A 10 -11.14 -8.53 33.83
N LEU A 11 -12.31 -7.97 33.46
CA LEU A 11 -13.41 -7.72 34.38
C LEU A 11 -13.95 -9.03 34.97
N GLU A 12 -14.13 -10.06 34.15
CA GLU A 12 -14.58 -11.38 34.61
C GLU A 12 -13.54 -12.05 35.52
N LEU A 13 -12.25 -11.97 35.19
CA LEU A 13 -11.18 -12.48 36.06
C LEU A 13 -11.16 -11.80 37.43
N SER A 14 -11.20 -10.46 37.45
CA SER A 14 -11.26 -9.70 38.70
C SER A 14 -12.52 -10.00 39.51
N TYR A 15 -13.66 -10.17 38.85
CA TYR A 15 -14.91 -10.57 39.49
C TYR A 15 -14.80 -11.96 40.14
N ASN A 16 -14.21 -12.93 39.45
CA ASN A 16 -14.02 -14.29 39.99
C ASN A 16 -13.07 -14.30 41.20
N GLN A 17 -12.00 -13.49 41.16
CA GLN A 17 -11.09 -13.29 42.30
C GLN A 17 -11.81 -12.72 43.53
N ILE A 18 -12.58 -11.63 43.34
CA ILE A 18 -13.34 -10.98 44.41
C ILE A 18 -14.39 -11.94 44.99
N LYS A 19 -15.09 -12.69 44.13
CA LYS A 19 -16.09 -13.67 44.56
C LYS A 19 -15.46 -14.78 45.41
N PHE A 20 -14.28 -15.26 45.03
CA PHE A 20 -13.54 -16.25 45.81
C PHE A 20 -13.13 -15.71 47.19
N ASP A 21 -12.55 -14.50 47.24
CA ASP A 21 -12.13 -13.88 48.50
C ASP A 21 -13.30 -13.68 49.47
N LEU A 22 -14.45 -13.23 48.96
CA LEU A 22 -15.67 -13.07 49.77
C LEU A 22 -16.22 -14.39 50.27
N THR A 23 -16.28 -15.41 49.41
CA THR A 23 -16.96 -16.69 49.74
C THR A 23 -16.08 -17.57 50.63
N SER A 24 -14.75 -17.49 50.48
CA SER A 24 -13.77 -18.13 51.37
C SER A 24 -13.87 -17.61 52.80
N SER A 25 -14.19 -16.33 53.00
CA SER A 25 -14.41 -15.74 54.33
C SER A 25 -15.62 -16.35 55.08
N PHE A 26 -16.56 -16.96 54.34
CA PHE A 26 -17.72 -17.69 54.87
C PHE A 26 -17.49 -19.22 54.95
N GLY A 27 -16.29 -19.71 54.64
CA GLY A 27 -15.96 -21.14 54.64
C GLY A 27 -16.58 -21.94 53.48
N ILE A 28 -17.00 -21.28 52.41
CA ILE A 28 -17.55 -21.91 51.20
C ILE A 28 -16.54 -21.76 50.05
N ASP A 29 -16.09 -22.87 49.47
CA ASP A 29 -15.19 -22.85 48.32
C ASP A 29 -15.98 -22.69 47.02
N SER A 30 -16.08 -21.46 46.50
CA SER A 30 -16.74 -21.13 45.22
C SER A 30 -15.76 -20.83 44.08
N TYR A 31 -14.58 -21.44 44.09
CA TYR A 31 -13.54 -21.22 43.08
C TYR A 31 -13.92 -21.84 41.72
N VAL A 32 -13.86 -21.04 40.66
CA VAL A 32 -13.98 -21.49 39.27
C VAL A 32 -12.64 -21.24 38.59
N SER A 33 -12.13 -22.21 37.82
CA SER A 33 -10.81 -22.06 37.23
C SER A 33 -10.82 -21.01 36.11
N PRO A 34 -9.86 -20.04 36.10
CA PRO A 34 -9.83 -18.93 35.14
C PRO A 34 -9.82 -19.33 33.66
N PHE A 35 -9.34 -20.54 33.35
CA PHE A 35 -9.17 -21.05 31.99
C PHE A 35 -10.27 -22.02 31.56
N GLU A 36 -11.37 -22.10 32.30
CA GLU A 36 -12.51 -22.90 31.88
C GLU A 36 -13.08 -22.39 30.56
N MET A 37 -13.39 -23.34 29.66
CA MET A 37 -13.94 -23.04 28.33
C MET A 37 -15.28 -22.30 28.41
N ASN A 38 -16.04 -22.53 29.49
CA ASN A 38 -17.33 -21.89 29.78
C ASN A 38 -17.19 -20.47 30.35
N PHE A 39 -15.98 -20.06 30.77
CA PHE A 39 -15.71 -18.75 31.34
C PHE A 39 -14.91 -17.90 30.35
N LEU A 40 -13.58 -18.09 30.31
CA LEU A 40 -12.68 -17.25 29.52
C LEU A 40 -12.43 -17.79 28.10
N GLY A 41 -12.73 -19.07 27.85
CA GLY A 41 -12.45 -19.73 26.56
C GLY A 41 -13.12 -19.04 25.36
N TRP A 42 -14.40 -18.70 25.48
CA TRP A 42 -15.14 -18.01 24.41
C TRP A 42 -14.58 -16.62 24.08
N ILE A 43 -14.03 -15.92 25.08
CA ILE A 43 -13.43 -14.60 24.90
C ILE A 43 -12.11 -14.70 24.11
N PHE A 44 -11.29 -15.72 24.35
CA PHE A 44 -10.10 -15.98 23.54
C PHE A 44 -10.44 -16.34 22.10
N VAL A 45 -11.46 -17.18 21.89
CA VAL A 45 -11.94 -17.54 20.54
C VAL A 45 -12.46 -16.30 19.81
N ALA A 46 -13.24 -15.44 20.47
CA ALA A 46 -13.73 -14.19 19.89
C ALA A 46 -12.59 -13.23 19.53
N MET A 47 -11.57 -13.09 20.38
CA MET A 47 -10.38 -12.27 20.07
C MET A 47 -9.58 -12.82 18.88
N ALA A 48 -9.38 -14.13 18.80
CA ALA A 48 -8.69 -14.76 17.69
C ALA A 48 -9.47 -14.60 16.37
N LEU A 49 -10.79 -14.79 16.40
CA LEU A 49 -11.68 -14.59 15.25
C LEU A 49 -11.64 -13.13 14.78
N GLN A 50 -11.83 -12.18 15.70
CA GLN A 50 -11.82 -10.75 15.37
C GLN A 50 -10.45 -10.33 14.81
N GLY A 51 -9.35 -10.80 15.39
CA GLY A 51 -8.00 -10.55 14.88
C GLY A 51 -7.80 -11.07 13.46
N THR A 52 -8.28 -12.29 13.19
CA THR A 52 -8.23 -12.91 11.86
C THR A 52 -9.05 -12.13 10.84
N VAL A 53 -10.26 -11.69 11.20
CA VAL A 53 -11.11 -10.87 10.32
C VAL A 53 -10.45 -9.53 10.00
N ILE A 54 -9.87 -8.85 10.99
CA ILE A 54 -9.18 -7.57 10.77
C ILE A 54 -7.93 -7.76 9.89
N LEU A 55 -7.18 -8.84 10.11
CA LEU A 55 -6.00 -9.17 9.32
C LEU A 55 -6.37 -9.45 7.86
N LEU A 56 -7.41 -10.27 7.64
CA LEU A 56 -7.94 -10.55 6.30
C LEU A 56 -8.48 -9.28 5.64
N LEU A 57 -9.22 -8.44 6.36
CA LEU A 57 -9.71 -7.16 5.85
C LEU A 57 -8.56 -6.23 5.44
N ARG A 58 -7.47 -6.17 6.23
CA ARG A 58 -6.27 -5.40 5.88
C ARG A 58 -5.61 -5.93 4.61
N VAL A 59 -5.46 -7.26 4.50
CA VAL A 59 -4.88 -7.90 3.32
C VAL A 59 -5.76 -7.65 2.09
N LEU A 60 -7.08 -7.76 2.22
CA LEU A 60 -8.04 -7.49 1.15
C LEU A 60 -8.03 -6.02 0.72
N LEU A 61 -8.01 -5.05 1.65
CA LEU A 61 -7.90 -3.62 1.33
C LEU A 61 -6.60 -3.30 0.59
N HIS A 62 -5.49 -3.94 0.99
CA HIS A 62 -4.22 -3.79 0.29
C HIS A 62 -4.25 -4.44 -1.10
N TRP A 63 -4.94 -5.58 -1.24
CA TRP A 63 -5.11 -6.30 -2.51
C TRP A 63 -5.99 -5.55 -3.50
N ASP A 64 -7.05 -4.87 -3.05
CA ASP A 64 -7.91 -4.02 -3.91
C ASP A 64 -7.18 -2.79 -4.44
N LEU A 65 -6.24 -2.23 -3.66
CA LEU A 65 -5.30 -1.22 -4.16
C LEU A 65 -4.36 -1.79 -5.24
N PHE A 66 -3.92 -3.05 -5.06
CA PHE A 66 -3.04 -3.74 -6.00
C PHE A 66 -3.76 -4.13 -7.30
N GLN A 67 -5.03 -4.55 -7.24
CA GLN A 67 -5.85 -4.81 -8.44
C GLN A 67 -6.22 -3.52 -9.19
N LYS A 68 -6.39 -2.38 -8.49
CA LYS A 68 -6.56 -1.06 -9.12
C LYS A 68 -5.33 -0.57 -9.90
N LEU A 69 -4.15 -1.13 -9.61
CA LEU A 69 -2.93 -0.93 -10.39
C LEU A 69 -2.92 -1.77 -11.69
N ARG A 70 -3.70 -2.86 -11.73
CA ARG A 70 -3.71 -3.87 -12.80
C ARG A 70 -4.73 -3.58 -13.92
N SER A 71 -5.66 -2.64 -13.73
CA SER A 71 -6.60 -2.29 -14.80
C SER A 71 -5.87 -1.48 -15.88
N HIS A 72 -5.39 -2.21 -16.88
CA HIS A 72 -4.76 -1.74 -18.11
C HIS A 72 -5.29 -0.36 -18.54
N CYS A 73 -4.36 0.59 -18.59
CA CYS A 73 -4.60 1.91 -19.12
C CYS A 73 -4.54 1.84 -20.65
N SER A 74 -5.69 1.58 -21.30
CA SER A 74 -5.86 1.85 -22.73
C SER A 74 -5.92 3.37 -22.92
N ILE A 75 -4.88 3.93 -23.51
CA ILE A 75 -4.86 5.33 -23.96
C ILE A 75 -5.69 5.40 -25.25
N SER A 76 -6.73 6.23 -25.24
CA SER A 76 -7.26 6.86 -26.46
C SER A 76 -6.33 8.04 -26.74
N SER A 77 -5.40 7.85 -27.66
CA SER A 77 -4.52 8.88 -28.19
C SER A 77 -5.31 9.72 -29.18
N THR A 78 -5.80 10.86 -28.74
CA THR A 78 -6.14 11.96 -29.64
C THR A 78 -5.03 13.00 -29.44
N ASP A 79 -4.41 13.39 -30.54
CA ASP A 79 -3.26 14.30 -30.69
C ASP A 79 -1.89 13.67 -30.43
N ASN A 80 -1.35 13.06 -31.50
CA ASN A 80 0.08 12.85 -31.68
C ASN A 80 0.65 14.08 -32.41
N PRO A 81 1.23 15.09 -31.73
CA PRO A 81 2.37 15.76 -32.33
C PRO A 81 3.42 14.66 -32.59
N SER A 82 4.00 14.64 -33.79
CA SER A 82 5.13 13.79 -34.11
C SER A 82 6.17 13.90 -32.99
N GLU A 83 6.60 12.77 -32.43
CA GLU A 83 7.66 12.80 -31.44
C GLU A 83 8.94 13.35 -32.07
N ASP A 84 9.70 14.10 -31.30
CA ASP A 84 10.97 14.66 -31.78
C ASP A 84 11.98 13.53 -32.05
N GLU A 85 12.84 13.73 -33.05
CA GLU A 85 13.78 12.71 -33.51
C GLU A 85 14.75 12.26 -32.39
N ASP A 86 15.16 13.19 -31.54
CA ASP A 86 16.02 12.92 -30.38
C ASP A 86 15.33 12.02 -29.34
N VAL A 87 14.03 12.22 -29.10
CA VAL A 87 13.21 11.37 -28.20
C VAL A 87 13.12 9.95 -28.74
N GLU A 88 12.93 9.79 -30.05
CA GLU A 88 12.91 8.46 -30.67
C GLU A 88 14.26 7.76 -30.61
N VAL A 89 15.35 8.49 -30.87
CA VAL A 89 16.73 7.97 -30.83
C VAL A 89 17.06 7.51 -29.42
N GLU A 90 16.72 8.31 -28.41
CA GLU A 90 16.95 7.99 -27.01
C GLU A 90 16.16 6.73 -26.60
N ARG A 91 14.90 6.63 -27.00
CA ARG A 91 14.11 5.41 -26.79
C ARG A 91 14.79 4.20 -27.43
N LYS A 92 15.19 4.30 -28.71
CA LYS A 92 15.90 3.21 -29.40
C LYS A 92 17.20 2.85 -28.69
N ARG A 93 17.95 3.81 -28.14
CA ARG A 93 19.18 3.59 -27.35
C ARG A 93 18.90 2.76 -26.10
N LEU A 94 17.85 3.11 -25.35
CA LEU A 94 17.45 2.44 -24.11
C LEU A 94 17.02 0.99 -24.35
N PHE A 95 16.18 0.77 -25.36
CA PHE A 95 15.70 -0.57 -25.73
C PHE A 95 16.78 -1.41 -26.43
N GLY A 96 17.75 -0.77 -27.07
CA GLY A 96 18.92 -1.41 -27.67
C GLY A 96 19.99 -1.86 -26.65
N GLY A 97 19.79 -1.64 -25.35
CA GLY A 97 20.68 -2.12 -24.29
C GLY A 97 22.00 -1.36 -24.14
N ARG A 98 22.13 -0.17 -24.75
CA ARG A 98 23.33 0.69 -24.65
C ARG A 98 23.26 1.61 -23.43
N THR A 99 23.07 1.03 -22.25
CA THR A 99 22.74 1.75 -21.01
C THR A 99 23.62 1.39 -19.81
N GLN A 100 24.76 0.72 -20.05
CA GLN A 100 25.61 0.18 -18.98
C GLN A 100 26.18 1.25 -18.03
N ASN A 101 26.34 2.48 -18.51
CA ASN A 101 26.89 3.60 -17.74
C ASN A 101 25.83 4.51 -17.13
N ASP A 102 24.55 4.20 -17.33
CA ASP A 102 23.45 5.03 -16.87
C ASP A 102 23.12 4.68 -15.40
N ILE A 103 22.94 5.71 -14.56
CA ILE A 103 22.55 5.54 -13.16
C ILE A 103 21.04 5.44 -12.99
N LEU A 104 20.29 6.05 -13.91
CA LEU A 104 18.85 6.09 -13.85
C LEU A 104 18.26 5.82 -15.23
N LEU A 105 17.39 4.82 -15.31
CA LEU A 105 16.79 4.33 -16.55
C LEU A 105 15.28 4.30 -16.45
N LEU A 106 14.62 5.09 -17.30
CA LEU A 106 13.17 5.15 -17.41
C LEU A 106 12.76 4.45 -18.71
N TYR A 107 11.86 3.48 -18.61
CA TYR A 107 11.28 2.76 -19.73
C TYR A 107 9.77 2.99 -19.77
N ASN A 108 9.29 3.76 -20.76
CA ASN A 108 7.88 4.09 -20.98
C ASN A 108 7.14 4.46 -19.68
N LEU A 109 7.79 5.28 -18.84
CA LEU A 109 7.27 5.63 -17.52
C LEU A 109 5.98 6.44 -17.67
N ARG A 110 4.91 5.97 -17.03
CA ARG A 110 3.57 6.56 -17.16
C ARG A 110 2.90 6.73 -15.80
N LYS A 111 2.18 7.84 -15.62
CA LYS A 111 1.32 8.06 -14.46
C LYS A 111 -0.04 8.61 -14.86
N CYS A 112 -1.07 7.92 -14.42
CA CYS A 112 -2.45 8.37 -14.53
C CYS A 112 -3.07 8.47 -13.13
N TYR A 113 -3.74 9.59 -12.87
CA TYR A 113 -4.55 9.79 -11.68
C TYR A 113 -6.02 9.64 -12.05
N ARG A 114 -6.76 8.85 -11.28
CA ARG A 114 -8.21 8.72 -11.40
C ARG A 114 -8.86 9.48 -10.26
N ARG A 115 -9.67 10.49 -10.57
CA ARG A 115 -10.46 11.23 -9.59
C ARG A 115 -11.94 11.12 -9.95
N PHE A 116 -12.72 10.46 -9.10
CA PHE A 116 -14.13 10.12 -9.31
C PHE A 116 -14.38 9.48 -10.69
N SER A 117 -14.79 10.28 -11.67
CA SER A 117 -15.09 9.87 -13.05
C SER A 117 -14.10 10.37 -14.10
N LYS A 118 -13.16 11.27 -13.75
CA LYS A 118 -12.18 11.83 -14.68
C LYS A 118 -10.81 11.16 -14.51
N ARG A 119 -10.23 10.72 -15.63
CA ARG A 119 -8.84 10.24 -15.69
C ARG A 119 -7.97 11.39 -16.20
N ASN A 120 -6.88 11.68 -15.49
CA ASN A 120 -5.89 12.66 -15.90
C ASN A 120 -4.52 12.00 -16.00
N THR A 121 -3.89 12.08 -17.17
CA THR A 121 -2.53 11.56 -17.39
C THR A 121 -1.55 12.65 -17.00
N ALA A 122 -0.79 12.42 -15.93
CA ALA A 122 0.21 13.36 -15.47
C ALA A 122 1.58 13.16 -16.16
N VAL A 123 1.88 11.94 -16.58
CA VAL A 123 3.12 11.58 -17.28
C VAL A 123 2.80 10.54 -18.34
N LYS A 124 3.26 10.77 -19.58
CA LYS A 124 2.96 9.92 -20.75
C LYS A 124 4.27 9.37 -21.32
N ASP A 125 4.53 8.08 -21.07
CA ASP A 125 5.55 7.25 -21.73
C ASP A 125 6.97 7.82 -21.83
N ILE A 126 7.47 8.42 -20.75
CA ILE A 126 8.84 8.95 -20.70
C ILE A 126 9.85 7.80 -20.76
N SER A 127 10.75 7.86 -21.73
CA SER A 127 11.90 6.96 -21.86
C SER A 127 13.17 7.78 -21.87
N LEU A 128 14.02 7.61 -20.86
CA LEU A 128 15.23 8.42 -20.68
C LEU A 128 16.28 7.62 -19.89
N GLY A 129 17.54 7.71 -20.30
CA GLY A 129 18.68 7.20 -19.54
C GLY A 129 19.60 8.34 -19.13
N ILE A 130 19.93 8.41 -17.85
CA ILE A 130 20.82 9.45 -17.31
C ILE A 130 22.18 8.82 -16.99
N PRO A 131 23.25 9.21 -17.68
CA PRO A 131 24.62 8.79 -17.41
C PRO A 131 25.08 9.14 -15.99
N ARG A 132 26.02 8.35 -15.46
CA ARG A 132 26.69 8.67 -14.19
C ARG A 132 27.49 9.98 -14.31
N GLY A 133 27.30 10.86 -13.32
CA GLY A 133 28.03 12.13 -13.24
C GLY A 133 27.34 13.30 -13.95
N GLU A 134 26.20 13.07 -14.62
CA GLU A 134 25.42 14.14 -15.22
C GLU A 134 24.40 14.75 -14.23
N CYS A 135 24.22 16.07 -14.31
CA CYS A 135 23.18 16.78 -13.58
C CYS A 135 21.96 16.98 -14.49
N PHE A 136 20.88 16.26 -14.20
CA PHE A 136 19.66 16.30 -14.99
C PHE A 136 18.55 17.10 -14.31
N GLY A 137 17.91 18.01 -15.05
CA GLY A 137 16.82 18.84 -14.57
C GLY A 137 15.57 18.70 -15.42
N LEU A 138 14.40 18.58 -14.78
CA LEU A 138 13.10 18.62 -15.47
C LEU A 138 12.58 20.06 -15.51
N LEU A 139 12.44 20.64 -16.70
CA LEU A 139 11.83 21.96 -16.92
C LEU A 139 10.48 21.84 -17.63
N GLY A 140 9.61 22.84 -17.43
CA GLY A 140 8.30 22.91 -18.07
C GLY A 140 7.27 23.69 -17.26
N ALA A 141 6.08 23.92 -17.81
CA ALA A 141 5.00 24.65 -17.16
C ALA A 141 4.44 23.93 -15.90
N ASN A 142 3.70 24.67 -15.08
CA ASN A 142 2.95 24.08 -13.95
C ASN A 142 1.94 23.06 -14.49
N GLY A 143 1.91 21.86 -13.89
CA GLY A 143 1.06 20.77 -14.36
C GLY A 143 1.69 19.85 -15.42
N ALA A 144 2.89 20.14 -15.93
CA ALA A 144 3.56 19.30 -16.94
C ALA A 144 4.01 17.90 -16.45
N GLY A 145 3.91 17.61 -15.15
CA GLY A 145 4.27 16.29 -14.59
C GLY A 145 5.66 16.17 -13.96
N LYS A 146 6.41 17.27 -13.81
CA LYS A 146 7.77 17.29 -13.20
C LYS A 146 7.82 16.64 -11.81
N SER A 147 7.05 17.16 -10.86
CA SER A 147 7.00 16.64 -9.48
C SER A 147 6.44 15.22 -9.43
N THR A 148 5.51 14.87 -10.32
CA THR A 148 5.00 13.50 -10.44
C THR A 148 6.09 12.54 -10.88
N THR A 149 6.94 12.95 -11.83
CA THR A 149 8.06 12.15 -12.31
C THR A 149 9.08 11.94 -11.21
N PHE A 150 9.50 13.00 -10.51
CA PHE A 150 10.41 12.88 -9.37
C PHE A 150 9.87 11.97 -8.27
N LYS A 151 8.59 12.08 -7.92
CA LYS A 151 7.96 11.20 -6.92
C LYS A 151 7.89 9.74 -7.36
N MET A 152 7.85 9.47 -8.66
CA MET A 152 7.96 8.09 -9.16
C MET A 152 9.39 7.57 -9.05
N LEU A 153 10.39 8.43 -9.29
CA LEU A 153 11.80 8.08 -9.19
C LEU A 153 12.24 7.83 -7.75
N THR A 154 11.70 8.60 -6.78
CA THR A 154 11.97 8.40 -5.34
C THR A 154 11.19 7.23 -4.74
N GLY A 155 10.23 6.65 -5.47
CA GLY A 155 9.37 5.57 -4.98
C GLY A 155 8.18 6.02 -4.13
N ASP A 156 7.98 7.33 -3.93
CA ASP A 156 6.82 7.87 -3.20
C ASP A 156 5.49 7.56 -3.92
N ILE A 157 5.53 7.45 -5.24
CA ILE A 157 4.38 7.18 -6.10
C ILE A 157 4.69 6.02 -7.03
N THR A 158 3.90 4.95 -6.95
CA THR A 158 4.03 3.84 -7.92
C THR A 158 3.64 4.30 -9.33
N PRO A 159 4.44 4.02 -10.36
CA PRO A 159 4.06 4.30 -11.74
C PRO A 159 2.81 3.50 -12.15
N SER A 160 1.99 4.08 -13.01
CA SER A 160 0.82 3.39 -13.59
C SER A 160 1.20 2.47 -14.75
N GLY A 161 2.41 2.62 -15.29
CA GLY A 161 2.95 1.81 -16.36
C GLY A 161 4.43 2.14 -16.58
N GLY A 162 5.13 1.25 -17.28
CA GLY A 162 6.56 1.36 -17.47
C GLY A 162 7.37 0.94 -16.24
N ARG A 163 8.66 1.24 -16.26
CA ARG A 163 9.61 0.90 -15.19
C ARG A 163 10.68 1.99 -15.05
N ALA A 164 11.09 2.27 -13.82
CA ALA A 164 12.29 3.03 -13.49
C ALA A 164 13.29 2.11 -12.79
N VAL A 165 14.56 2.16 -13.20
CA VAL A 165 15.65 1.31 -12.68
C VAL A 165 16.86 2.16 -12.35
#